data_AF-A0A0B1SGG4-F1
#
_entry.id   AF-A0A0B1SGG4-F1
#
_cell.length_a   1.000
_cell.length_b   1.000
_cell.length_c   1.000
_cell.angle_alpha   90.00
_cell.angle_beta   90.00
_cell.angle_gamma   90.00
#
_symmetry.space_group_name_H-M   'P 1'
#
loop_
_entity.id
_entity.type
_entity.pdbx_description
1 polymer ?
#
loop_
_entity_poly.entity_id
_entity_poly.type
_entity_poly.pdbx_seq_one_letter_code
_entity_poly.pdbx_strand_id
1 'polypeptide(L)'
;MGRDMDNCMHGRTCCSGSCFKLVDKEHDMIVKGCTSDDEEDASMKVRKLDMSLYWVNNEKVKGQSFFCKGSDFCNDSPISKFASSIAVLLLLRILM
;
A
#
# COMPACT_ATOMS: atom_id res chain seq x y z
N MET A 1 -12.74 -3.07 -1.54
CA MET A 1 -12.26 -2.50 -2.82
C MET A 1 -12.47 -0.99 -2.74
N GLY A 2 -11.41 -0.19 -2.74
CA GLY A 2 -11.53 1.27 -2.67
C GLY A 2 -10.96 1.88 -3.94
N ARG A 3 -11.74 2.69 -4.66
CA ARG A 3 -11.27 3.52 -5.80
C ARG A 3 -10.69 4.85 -5.34
N ASP A 4 -10.26 4.90 -4.09
CA ASP A 4 -9.97 6.14 -3.39
C ASP A 4 -8.77 5.87 -2.47
N MET A 5 -7.65 6.48 -2.83
CA MET A 5 -6.37 6.39 -2.13
C MET A 5 -6.46 6.97 -0.71
N ASP A 6 -7.37 7.93 -0.49
CA ASP A 6 -7.52 8.67 0.76
C ASP A 6 -8.46 7.94 1.74
N ASN A 7 -9.56 7.36 1.24
CA ASN A 7 -10.49 6.59 2.08
C ASN A 7 -10.04 5.16 2.38
N CYS A 8 -9.05 4.64 1.68
CA CYS A 8 -8.55 3.28 1.92
C CYS A 8 -7.56 3.22 3.11
N MET A 9 -7.21 4.34 3.74
CA MET A 9 -6.21 4.39 4.82
C MET A 9 -6.63 3.67 6.10
N HIS A 10 -7.93 3.67 6.41
CA HIS A 10 -8.46 3.24 7.71
C HIS A 10 -9.42 2.06 7.55
N GLY A 11 -9.19 0.99 8.32
CA GLY A 11 -10.05 -0.20 8.36
C GLY A 11 -9.34 -1.36 9.04
N ARG A 12 -10.02 -2.04 9.97
CA ARG A 12 -9.48 -3.24 10.63
C ARG A 12 -10.13 -4.47 10.00
N THR A 13 -9.31 -5.39 9.50
CA THR A 13 -9.75 -6.71 9.05
C THR A 13 -8.94 -7.77 9.77
N CYS A 14 -9.58 -8.86 10.18
CA CYS A 14 -8.89 -10.02 10.75
C CYS A 14 -8.66 -11.03 9.62
N CYS A 15 -7.40 -11.34 9.31
CA CYS A 15 -7.05 -12.36 8.33
C CYS A 15 -6.64 -13.65 9.04
N SER A 16 -6.96 -14.80 8.45
CA SER A 16 -6.46 -16.09 8.94
C SER A 16 -4.98 -16.31 8.63
N GLY A 17 -4.46 -15.65 7.59
CA GLY A 17 -3.04 -15.58 7.22
C GLY A 17 -2.58 -14.13 7.10
N SER A 18 -1.77 -13.79 6.08
CA SER A 18 -1.25 -12.42 5.92
C SER A 18 -2.26 -11.42 5.31
N CYS A 19 -2.10 -10.15 5.65
CA CYS A 19 -2.72 -9.03 4.94
C CYS A 19 -1.92 -8.68 3.69
N PHE A 20 -2.56 -8.11 2.65
CA PHE A 20 -1.85 -7.52 1.54
C PHE A 20 -2.47 -6.22 1.01
N LYS A 21 -1.60 -5.37 0.45
CA LYS A 21 -1.93 -4.17 -0.34
C LYS A 21 -1.33 -4.33 -1.74
N LEU A 22 -2.15 -4.33 -2.77
CA LEU A 22 -1.74 -4.34 -4.17
C LEU A 22 -1.93 -2.94 -4.77
N VAL A 23 -0.86 -2.42 -5.37
CA VAL A 23 -0.85 -1.13 -6.08
C VAL A 23 -0.83 -1.40 -7.58
N ASP A 24 -1.95 -1.14 -8.25
CA ASP A 24 -2.12 -1.20 -9.69
C ASP A 24 -1.96 0.22 -10.25
N LYS A 25 -0.76 0.54 -10.74
CA LYS A 25 -0.43 1.87 -11.27
C LYS A 25 -1.04 2.11 -12.66
N GLU A 26 -1.35 1.04 -13.39
CA GLU A 26 -1.91 1.12 -14.75
C GLU A 26 -3.34 1.63 -14.69
N HIS A 27 -4.08 1.19 -13.68
CA HIS A 27 -5.48 1.55 -13.47
C HIS A 27 -5.71 2.58 -12.35
N ASP A 28 -4.64 3.15 -11.79
CA ASP A 28 -4.63 4.07 -10.64
C ASP A 28 -5.51 3.57 -9.47
N MET A 29 -5.22 2.34 -9.01
CA MET A 29 -6.05 1.65 -8.03
C MET A 29 -5.23 0.94 -6.96
N ILE A 30 -5.72 0.97 -5.71
CA ILE A 30 -5.25 0.12 -4.63
C ILE A 30 -6.29 -0.94 -4.27
N VAL A 31 -5.84 -2.18 -4.16
CA VAL A 31 -6.64 -3.28 -3.60
C VAL A 31 -6.01 -3.74 -2.30
N LYS A 32 -6.81 -3.85 -1.24
CA LYS A 32 -6.40 -4.42 0.05
C LYS A 32 -7.22 -5.67 0.33
N GLY A 33 -6.60 -6.69 0.92
CA GLY A 33 -7.26 -7.95 1.22
C GLY A 33 -6.46 -8.86 2.14
N CYS A 34 -7.02 -10.05 2.39
CA CYS A 34 -6.38 -11.14 3.12
C CYS A 34 -5.92 -12.21 2.15
N THR A 35 -4.84 -12.91 2.50
CA THR A 35 -4.43 -14.17 1.89
C THR A 35 -4.47 -15.28 2.95
N SER A 36 -4.74 -16.52 2.54
CA SER A 36 -4.65 -17.69 3.42
C SER A 36 -3.21 -18.01 3.82
N ASP A 37 -2.28 -17.61 2.96
CA ASP A 37 -0.87 -17.96 3.08
C ASP A 37 -0.14 -17.01 4.03
N ASP A 38 0.79 -17.57 4.81
CA ASP A 38 1.70 -16.83 5.68
C ASP A 38 2.85 -16.20 4.89
N GLU A 39 2.57 -15.10 4.23
CA GLU A 39 3.55 -14.33 3.45
C GLU A 39 4.46 -13.48 4.32
N GLU A 40 5.77 -13.47 4.03
CA GLU A 40 6.77 -12.66 4.73
C GLU A 40 6.37 -11.17 4.76
N ASP A 41 6.52 -10.54 5.93
CA ASP A 41 6.20 -9.12 6.11
C ASP A 41 7.10 -8.23 5.26
N ALA A 42 6.56 -7.11 4.77
CA ALA A 42 7.17 -6.20 3.83
C ALA A 42 7.67 -6.84 2.51
N SER A 43 7.31 -8.09 2.23
CA SER A 43 7.66 -8.72 0.95
C SER A 43 6.90 -8.06 -0.20
N MET A 44 7.59 -7.86 -1.32
CA MET A 44 7.03 -7.30 -2.55
C MET A 44 6.88 -8.40 -3.60
N LYS A 45 5.65 -8.67 -4.05
CA LYS A 45 5.39 -9.63 -5.13
C LYS A 45 4.45 -9.06 -6.18
N VAL A 46 4.74 -9.29 -7.46
CA VAL A 46 3.79 -8.96 -8.53
C VAL A 46 2.67 -9.98 -8.52
N ARG A 47 1.41 -9.54 -8.45
CA ARG A 47 0.23 -10.41 -8.51
C ARG A 47 -0.78 -9.89 -9.52
N LYS A 48 -1.55 -10.82 -10.06
CA LYS A 48 -2.74 -10.59 -10.86
C LYS A 48 -3.93 -11.16 -10.10
N LEU A 49 -4.91 -10.34 -9.75
CA LEU A 49 -6.10 -10.81 -9.05
C LEU A 49 -7.14 -11.26 -10.06
N ASP A 50 -7.93 -12.27 -9.71
CA ASP A 50 -9.06 -12.70 -10.52
C ASP A 50 -10.28 -11.79 -10.29
N MET A 51 -10.12 -10.54 -10.69
CA MET A 51 -11.07 -9.46 -10.47
C MET A 51 -11.07 -8.58 -11.71
N SER A 52 -12.21 -8.51 -12.39
CA SER A 52 -12.35 -7.77 -13.65
C SER A 52 -12.79 -6.34 -13.41
N LEU A 53 -12.15 -5.40 -14.12
CA LEU A 53 -12.44 -3.98 -14.12
C LEU A 53 -13.43 -3.67 -15.25
N TYR A 54 -14.71 -3.54 -14.90
CA TYR A 54 -15.79 -3.35 -15.87
C TYR A 54 -15.66 -2.07 -16.72
N TRP A 55 -14.87 -1.09 -16.27
CA TRP A 55 -14.68 0.20 -16.94
C TRP A 55 -13.45 0.24 -17.86
N VAL A 56 -12.65 -0.82 -17.88
CA VAL A 56 -11.47 -0.96 -18.74
C VAL A 56 -11.51 -2.33 -19.41
N ASN A 57 -12.45 -2.54 -20.32
CA ASN A 57 -12.55 -3.77 -21.14
C ASN A 57 -12.45 -5.10 -20.36
N ASN A 58 -12.92 -5.15 -19.11
CA ASN A 58 -12.82 -6.31 -18.21
C ASN A 58 -11.39 -6.78 -17.93
N GLU A 59 -10.40 -5.90 -18.07
CA GLU A 59 -9.02 -6.13 -17.68
C GLU A 59 -8.94 -6.54 -16.20
N LYS A 60 -7.88 -7.29 -15.88
CA LYS A 60 -7.69 -7.85 -14.54
C LYS A 60 -6.72 -6.99 -13.77
N VAL A 61 -7.00 -6.81 -12.49
CA VAL A 61 -6.11 -6.08 -11.58
C VAL A 61 -4.73 -6.72 -11.55
N LYS A 62 -3.69 -5.92 -11.78
CA LYS A 62 -2.31 -6.39 -11.75
C LYS A 62 -1.41 -5.34 -11.14
N GLY A 63 -0.57 -5.74 -10.19
CA GLY A 63 0.26 -4.76 -9.49
C GLY A 63 1.26 -5.36 -8.52
N GLN A 64 2.02 -4.48 -7.89
CA GLN A 64 2.93 -4.85 -6.80
C GLN A 64 2.14 -5.00 -5.51
N SER A 65 2.24 -6.17 -4.89
CA SER A 65 1.63 -6.52 -3.61
C SER A 65 2.65 -6.43 -2.49
N PHE A 66 2.25 -5.82 -1.38
CA PHE A 66 2.99 -5.68 -0.14
C PHE A 66 2.28 -6.47 0.95
N PHE A 67 2.99 -7.35 1.65
CA PHE A 67 2.43 -8.21 2.69
C PHE A 67 2.79 -7.74 4.09
N CYS A 68 1.98 -8.17 5.05
CA CYS A 68 2.04 -7.71 6.43
C CYS A 68 1.49 -8.77 7.37
N LYS A 69 2.14 -8.96 8.52
CA LYS A 69 1.74 -9.90 9.57
C LYS A 69 1.35 -9.16 10.86
N GLY A 70 0.59 -9.82 11.74
CA GLY A 70 0.34 -9.33 13.10
C GLY A 70 -0.48 -8.03 13.18
N SER A 71 -0.13 -7.16 14.13
CA SER A 71 -0.77 -5.85 14.34
C SER A 71 -0.25 -4.75 13.41
N ASP A 72 0.59 -5.09 12.43
CA ASP A 72 1.28 -4.10 11.62
C ASP A 72 0.36 -3.46 10.58
N PHE A 73 0.31 -2.13 10.61
CA PHE A 73 -0.52 -1.28 9.76
C PHE A 73 0.14 -1.04 8.40
N CYS A 74 0.26 -2.06 7.56
CA CYS A 74 0.70 -1.86 6.17
C CYS A 74 -0.32 -1.11 5.29
N ASN A 75 -1.50 -0.86 5.83
CA ASN A 75 -2.54 -0.04 5.23
C ASN A 75 -2.23 1.46 5.34
N ASP A 76 -1.25 1.87 6.15
CA ASP A 76 -0.81 3.25 6.17
C ASP A 76 -0.01 3.57 4.89
N SER A 77 -0.22 4.75 4.35
CA SER A 77 0.58 5.19 3.21
C SER A 77 2.03 5.30 3.65
N PRO A 78 3.03 5.05 2.79
CA PRO A 78 4.30 5.71 2.99
C PRO A 78 4.01 7.20 2.84
N ILE A 79 3.70 7.88 3.95
CA ILE A 79 3.86 9.32 4.04
C ILE A 79 5.30 9.53 3.61
N SER A 80 5.42 9.99 2.37
CA SER A 80 6.58 10.62 1.78
C SER A 80 7.45 11.16 2.91
N LYS A 81 8.57 10.48 3.22
CA LYS A 81 9.55 10.94 4.21
C LYS A 81 10.32 12.16 3.67
N PHE A 82 9.59 13.16 3.18
CA PHE A 82 10.10 14.47 2.79
C PHE A 82 9.91 15.52 3.90
N ALA A 83 9.57 15.10 5.12
CA ALA A 83 9.70 15.94 6.30
C ALA A 83 11.11 15.76 6.89
N SER A 84 12.05 16.59 6.46
CA SER A 84 13.00 17.34 7.33
C SER A 84 14.27 17.78 6.57
N SER A 85 14.12 18.59 5.52
CA SER A 85 15.23 19.43 5.03
C SER A 85 15.23 20.84 5.66
N ILE A 86 14.25 21.17 6.49
CA ILE A 86 14.15 22.47 7.15
C ILE A 86 15.07 22.55 8.39
N ALA A 87 15.33 21.42 9.07
CA ALA A 87 16.22 21.40 10.23
C ALA A 87 17.70 21.71 9.87
N VAL A 88 18.14 21.34 8.67
CA VAL A 88 19.52 21.60 8.19
C VAL A 88 19.73 23.08 7.89
N LEU A 89 18.72 23.78 7.35
CA LEU A 89 18.80 25.21 7.03
C LEU A 89 18.85 26.09 8.29
N LEU A 90 18.18 25.69 9.37
CA LEU A 90 18.24 26.41 10.65
C LEU A 90 19.57 26.22 11.37
N LEU A 91 20.19 25.03 11.28
CA LEU A 91 21.52 24.78 11.86
C LEU A 91 22.64 25.50 11.09
N LEU A 92 22.57 25.61 9.75
CA LEU A 92 23.54 26.38 8.98
C LEU A 92 23.50 27.89 9.26
N ARG A 93 22.35 28.45 9.65
CA ARG A 93 22.24 29.87 10.04
C ARG A 93 22.75 30.18 11.44
N ILE A 94 22.93 29.17 12.30
CA ILE A 94 23.52 29.34 13.64
C ILE A 94 25.05 29.22 13.59
N LEU A 95 25.58 28.57 12.54
CA LEU A 95 27.01 28.34 12.33
C LEU A 95 27.70 29.32 11.37
N MET A 96 26.95 30.27 10.76
CA MET A 96 27.49 31.41 10.02
C MET A 96 27.39 32.70 10.84
#